data_AF-G9P897-F1
#
_entry.id   AF-G9P897-F1
#
_cell.length_a   1.000
_cell.length_b   1.000
_cell.length_c   1.000
_cell.angle_alpha   90.00
_cell.angle_beta   90.00
_cell.angle_gamma   90.00
#
_symmetry.space_group_name_H-M   'P 1'
#
loop_
_entity.id
_entity.type
_entity.pdbx_description
1 polymer ?
#
loop_
_entity_poly.entity_id
_entity_poly.type
_entity_poly.pdbx_seq_one_letter_code
_entity_poly.pdbx_strand_id
1 'polypeptide(L)'
;MGGKTWSRQEERFFWRTIVPQSPKAVKPSDRVHDWKVCAEIMQQEMGVNARRKYSKLMLFEHYFQNVQTGHKSPCAREFVVEHKRALGEFRKRTSGGL
;
A
#
# COMPACT_ATOMS: atom_id res chain seq x y z
N MET A 1 12.73 -14.15 -12.04
CA MET A 1 13.15 -13.15 -11.04
C MET A 1 12.98 -11.75 -11.61
N GLY A 2 11.79 -11.16 -11.48
CA GLY A 2 11.56 -9.74 -11.78
C GLY A 2 11.66 -8.94 -10.49
N GLY A 3 12.64 -8.03 -10.42
CA GLY A 3 12.84 -7.02 -9.36
C GLY A 3 12.70 -7.50 -7.91
N LYS A 4 13.80 -7.92 -7.26
CA LYS A 4 13.83 -8.21 -5.80
C LYS A 4 13.29 -7.07 -4.93
N THR A 5 13.30 -5.84 -5.45
CA THR A 5 12.92 -4.63 -4.73
C THR A 5 11.91 -3.82 -5.54
N TRP A 6 10.91 -3.26 -4.87
CA TRP A 6 9.97 -2.30 -5.45
C TRP A 6 10.70 -0.99 -5.76
N SER A 7 10.53 -0.47 -6.97
CA SER A 7 11.10 0.83 -7.36
C SER A 7 10.41 1.96 -6.58
N ARG A 8 11.03 3.14 -6.55
CA ARG A 8 10.40 4.32 -5.94
C ARG A 8 9.07 4.68 -6.61
N GLN A 9 8.92 4.45 -7.92
CA GLN A 9 7.67 4.65 -8.65
C GLN A 9 6.59 3.65 -8.22
N GLU A 10 6.95 2.37 -8.14
CA GLU A 10 6.06 1.30 -7.64
C GLU A 10 5.60 1.63 -6.21
N GLU A 11 6.52 2.02 -5.33
CA GLU A 11 6.19 2.42 -3.95
C GLU A 11 5.29 3.65 -3.90
N ARG A 12 5.63 4.72 -4.64
CA ARG A 12 4.83 5.94 -4.65
C ARG A 12 3.39 5.62 -5.07
N PHE A 13 3.19 4.88 -6.16
CA PHE A 13 1.86 4.54 -6.63
C PHE A 13 1.12 3.60 -5.65
N PHE A 14 1.84 2.61 -5.12
CA PHE A 14 1.29 1.69 -4.12
C PHE A 14 0.77 2.44 -2.89
N TRP A 15 1.57 3.33 -2.30
CA TRP A 15 1.19 4.01 -1.06
C TRP A 15 0.24 5.19 -1.27
N ARG A 16 0.35 5.93 -2.39
CA ARG A 16 -0.46 7.13 -2.64
C ARG A 16 -1.78 6.83 -3.32
N THR A 17 -1.88 5.73 -4.06
CA THR A 17 -3.07 5.40 -4.86
C THR A 17 -3.68 4.08 -4.41
N ILE A 18 -2.88 3.01 -4.32
CA ILE A 18 -3.42 1.67 -4.04
C ILE A 18 -3.87 1.53 -2.57
N VAL A 19 -3.01 1.82 -1.60
CA VAL A 19 -3.32 1.65 -0.18
C VAL A 19 -4.57 2.45 0.26
N PRO A 20 -4.75 3.72 -0.14
CA PRO A 20 -5.93 4.52 0.21
C PRO A 20 -7.27 3.96 -0.28
N GLN A 21 -7.29 3.09 -1.29
CA GLN A 21 -8.50 2.44 -1.80
C GLN A 21 -8.58 0.93 -1.50
N SER A 22 -7.52 0.39 -0.89
CA SER A 22 -7.40 -1.02 -0.52
C SER A 22 -8.18 -1.35 0.77
N PRO A 23 -8.25 -2.62 1.18
CA PRO A 23 -8.80 -3.01 2.49
C PRO A 23 -8.03 -2.41 3.69
N LYS A 24 -6.87 -1.79 3.45
CA LYS A 24 -6.02 -1.15 4.46
C LYS A 24 -6.04 0.39 4.38
N ALA A 25 -7.01 0.96 3.67
CA ALA A 25 -7.28 2.40 3.74
C ALA A 25 -7.50 2.86 5.18
N VAL A 26 -7.07 4.10 5.46
CA VAL A 26 -7.17 4.72 6.77
C VAL A 26 -8.64 4.86 7.18
N LYS A 27 -9.48 5.41 6.30
CA LYS A 27 -10.92 5.52 6.52
C LYS A 27 -11.62 4.28 5.99
N PRO A 28 -12.58 3.69 6.75
CA PRO A 28 -13.37 2.56 6.27
C PRO A 28 -14.17 2.85 4.99
N SER A 29 -14.66 4.08 4.83
CA SER A 29 -15.41 4.54 3.63
C SER A 29 -14.63 4.42 2.34
N ASP A 30 -13.30 4.48 2.41
CA ASP A 30 -12.43 4.54 1.25
C ASP A 30 -12.02 3.12 0.78
N ARG A 31 -12.42 2.06 1.52
CA ARG A 31 -12.09 0.67 1.23
C ARG A 31 -12.96 0.10 0.11
N VAL A 32 -12.83 0.66 -1.08
CA VAL A 32 -13.67 0.36 -2.24
C VAL A 32 -13.16 -0.82 -3.08
N HIS A 33 -11.90 -1.22 -2.93
CA HIS A 33 -11.29 -2.30 -3.69
C HIS A 33 -10.67 -3.38 -2.80
N ASP A 34 -10.73 -4.62 -3.29
CA ASP A 34 -9.94 -5.71 -2.74
C ASP A 34 -8.52 -5.74 -3.34
N TRP A 35 -7.65 -6.57 -2.79
CA TRP A 35 -6.27 -6.68 -3.27
C TRP A 35 -6.14 -7.20 -4.70
N LYS A 36 -7.14 -7.92 -5.23
CA LYS A 36 -7.11 -8.42 -6.61
C LYS A 36 -7.31 -7.24 -7.56
N VAL A 37 -8.36 -6.44 -7.35
CA VAL A 37 -8.62 -5.24 -8.15
C VAL A 37 -7.46 -4.24 -8.02
N CYS A 38 -6.91 -4.05 -6.82
CA CYS A 38 -5.72 -3.23 -6.64
C CYS A 38 -4.51 -3.69 -7.47
N ALA A 39 -4.30 -5.01 -7.60
CA ALA A 39 -3.21 -5.55 -8.40
C ALA A 39 -3.44 -5.32 -9.89
N GLU A 40 -4.68 -5.41 -10.36
CA GLU A 40 -5.07 -5.09 -11.74
C GLU A 40 -4.84 -3.60 -12.05
N ILE A 41 -5.24 -2.70 -11.15
CA ILE A 41 -4.98 -1.25 -11.27
C ILE A 41 -3.47 -0.98 -11.34
N MET A 42 -2.68 -1.62 -10.45
CA MET A 42 -1.23 -1.47 -10.46
C MET A 42 -0.60 -2.02 -11.74
N GLN A 43 -1.12 -3.13 -12.26
CA GLN A 43 -0.66 -3.71 -13.52
C GLN A 43 -0.95 -2.79 -14.72
N GLN A 44 -2.14 -2.18 -14.74
CA GLN A 44 -2.55 -1.25 -15.78
C GLN A 44 -1.73 0.04 -15.74
N GLU A 45 -1.55 0.64 -14.56
CA GLU A 45 -0.77 1.87 -14.39
C GLU A 45 0.70 1.67 -14.81
N MET A 46 1.32 0.60 -14.33
CA MET A 46 2.73 0.35 -14.64
C MET A 46 2.90 -0.03 -16.11
N GLY A 47 1.91 -0.70 -16.71
CA GLY A 47 1.84 -0.97 -18.14
C GLY A 47 3.13 -1.59 -18.69
N VAL A 48 3.67 -0.99 -19.75
CA VAL A 48 4.95 -1.40 -20.36
C VAL A 48 6.16 -1.25 -19.43
N ASN A 49 6.06 -0.39 -18.41
CA ASN A 49 7.09 -0.18 -17.40
C ASN A 49 6.94 -1.15 -16.20
N ALA A 50 5.96 -2.06 -16.24
CA ALA A 50 5.77 -3.04 -15.19
C ALA A 50 6.99 -3.95 -15.08
N ARG A 51 7.66 -3.87 -13.93
CA ARG A 51 8.87 -4.67 -13.64
C ARG A 51 8.55 -6.12 -13.27
N ARG A 52 7.27 -6.42 -13.05
CA ARG A 52 6.73 -7.73 -12.63
C ARG A 52 5.24 -7.82 -12.95
N LYS A 53 4.71 -9.04 -12.88
CA LYS A 53 3.27 -9.28 -12.84
C LYS A 53 2.78 -9.11 -11.41
N TYR A 54 1.94 -8.10 -11.16
CA TYR A 54 1.40 -7.85 -9.82
C TYR A 54 0.30 -8.86 -9.50
N SER A 55 0.24 -9.30 -8.24
CA SER A 55 -0.78 -10.23 -7.77
C SER A 55 -1.36 -9.77 -6.44
N LYS A 56 -2.59 -10.24 -6.17
CA LYS A 56 -3.29 -10.03 -4.90
C LYS A 56 -2.38 -10.32 -3.69
N LEU A 57 -1.74 -11.49 -3.69
CA LEU A 57 -0.89 -11.94 -2.59
C LEU A 57 0.33 -11.03 -2.43
N MET A 58 0.97 -10.65 -3.53
CA MET A 58 2.16 -9.80 -3.52
C MET A 58 1.88 -8.43 -2.90
N LEU A 59 0.77 -7.78 -3.26
CA LEU A 59 0.41 -6.47 -2.69
C LEU A 59 0.08 -6.59 -1.19
N PHE A 60 -0.65 -7.63 -0.81
CA PHE A 60 -0.98 -7.90 0.59
C PHE A 60 0.27 -8.13 1.43
N GLU A 61 1.16 -9.01 0.99
CA GLU A 61 2.41 -9.33 1.69
C GLU A 61 3.32 -8.11 1.77
N HIS A 62 3.43 -7.32 0.68
CA HIS A 62 4.22 -6.11 0.68
C HIS A 62 3.72 -5.10 1.71
N TYR A 63 2.40 -4.87 1.79
CA TYR A 63 1.82 -4.05 2.85
C TYR A 63 2.16 -4.60 4.24
N PHE A 64 1.91 -5.89 4.43
CA PHE A 64 2.08 -6.55 5.72
C PHE A 64 3.53 -6.46 6.21
N GLN A 65 4.51 -6.72 5.34
CA GLN A 65 5.93 -6.65 5.69
C GLN A 65 6.32 -5.23 6.12
N ASN A 66 5.96 -4.22 5.30
CA ASN A 66 6.30 -2.83 5.58
C ASN A 66 5.65 -2.28 6.87
N VAL A 67 4.44 -2.74 7.20
CA VAL A 67 3.68 -2.22 8.34
C VAL A 67 3.93 -3.03 9.61
N GLN A 68 4.00 -4.37 9.54
CA GLN A 68 3.95 -5.26 10.71
C GLN A 68 5.27 -5.92 11.07
N THR A 69 6.10 -6.34 10.10
CA THR A 69 7.22 -7.26 10.38
C THR A 69 8.57 -6.57 10.56
N GLY A 70 8.62 -5.24 10.51
CA GLY A 70 9.86 -4.45 10.67
C GLY A 70 10.79 -4.48 9.44
N HIS A 71 10.65 -5.47 8.56
CA HIS A 71 11.33 -5.56 7.28
C HIS A 71 10.65 -4.63 6.26
N LYS A 72 11.30 -3.50 5.96
CA LYS A 72 10.75 -2.46 5.08
C LYS A 72 11.46 -2.46 3.74
N SER A 73 10.71 -2.24 2.67
CA SER A 73 11.31 -1.93 1.39
C SER A 73 12.15 -0.65 1.49
N PRO A 74 13.38 -0.63 0.93
CA PRO A 74 14.28 0.52 1.01
C PRO A 74 13.64 1.83 0.55
N CYS A 75 12.77 1.77 -0.46
CA CYS A 75 12.11 2.92 -1.06
C CYS A 75 10.75 3.26 -0.44
N ALA A 76 10.27 2.48 0.55
CA ALA A 76 8.94 2.67 1.15
C ALA A 76 8.95 3.56 2.40
N ARG A 77 10.14 3.85 2.97
CA ARG A 77 10.25 4.39 4.34
C ARG A 77 9.40 5.65 4.57
N GLU A 78 9.48 6.63 3.68
CA GLU A 78 8.73 7.89 3.81
C GLU A 78 7.22 7.64 3.81
N PHE A 79 6.73 6.83 2.88
CA PHE A 79 5.32 6.53 2.72
C PHE A 79 4.75 5.70 3.89
N VAL A 80 5.52 4.74 4.39
CA VAL A 80 5.12 3.91 5.54
C VAL A 80 4.97 4.75 6.80
N VAL A 81 5.89 5.69 7.04
CA VAL A 81 5.83 6.60 8.19
C VAL A 81 4.58 7.46 8.12
N GLU A 82 4.30 8.04 6.96
CA GLU A 82 3.10 8.85 6.75
C GLU A 82 1.81 8.05 6.96
N HIS A 83 1.72 6.85 6.36
CA HIS A 83 0.54 5.98 6.51
C HIS A 83 0.31 5.57 7.97
N LYS A 84 1.37 5.18 8.69
CA LYS A 84 1.26 4.82 10.12
C LYS A 84 0.82 6.01 10.98
N ARG A 85 1.32 7.21 10.67
CA ARG A 85 0.89 8.45 11.34
C ARG A 85 -0.59 8.70 11.10
N ALA A 86 -1.05 8.63 9.86
CA ALA A 86 -2.45 8.83 9.49
C ALA A 86 -3.38 7.81 10.17
N LEU A 87 -2.98 6.53 10.23
CA LEU A 87 -3.72 5.51 10.99
C LEU A 87 -3.82 5.85 12.48
N GLY A 88 -2.73 6.30 13.09
CA GLY A 88 -2.69 6.70 14.49
C GLY A 88 -3.59 7.91 14.78
N GLU A 89 -3.54 8.94 13.93
CA GLU A 89 -4.37 10.14 14.03
C GLU A 89 -5.85 9.82 13.84
N PHE A 90 -6.20 8.98 12.86
CA PHE A 90 -7.57 8.55 12.64
C PHE A 90 -8.10 7.78 13.87
N ARG A 91 -7.32 6.82 14.39
CA ARG A 91 -7.70 6.06 15.59
C ARG A 91 -7.95 6.98 16.80
N LYS A 92 -7.07 7.96 17.04
CA LYS A 92 -7.25 8.93 18.13
C LYS A 92 -8.55 9.73 17.97
N ARG A 93 -8.85 10.19 16.75
CA ARG A 93 -10.07 10.94 16.46
C ARG A 93 -11.34 10.11 16.69
N THR A 94 -11.33 8.84 16.29
CA THR A 94 -12.49 7.95 16.50
C THR A 94 -12.65 7.47 17.93
N SER A 95 -11.56 7.40 18.72
CA SER A 95 -11.61 6.97 20.12
C SER A 95 -11.86 8.10 21.12
N GLY A 96 -11.58 9.36 20.75
CA GLY A 96 -11.80 10.54 21.60
C GLY A 96 -13.11 11.30 21.36
N GLY A 97 -14.03 10.72 20.56
CA GLY A 97 -15.36 11.27 20.30
C GLY A 97 -16.43 10.48 21.04
N LEU A 98 -16.47 10.60 22.36
CA LEU A 98 -17.60 10.27 23.25
C LEU A 98 -17.62 11.29 24.38
#